data_AF-A0AAP3WDW2-F1
#
_entry.id   AF-A0AAP3WDW2-F1
#
_cell.length_a   1.000
_cell.length_b   1.000
_cell.length_c   1.000
_cell.angle_alpha   90.00
_cell.angle_beta   90.00
_cell.angle_gamma   90.00
#
_symmetry.space_group_name_H-M   'P 1'
#
loop_
_entity.id
_entity.type
_entity.pdbx_description
1 polymer ?
#
loop_
_entity_poly.entity_id
_entity_poly.type
_entity_poly.pdbx_seq_one_letter_code
_entity_poly.pdbx_strand_id
1 'polypeptide(L)'
;MKQMKFLLVALMTVLMGMSVTSCMNGDDNTIYTGPAFAKCTNYFPATFELANGQKLVVNELSMSNLNIGEIYFFYYQFDTAQQPGNSQTLDVTLYAGSTPTSISAKSTEGPEKAADYNEATAPLYTFNSDTSTQPGILFDQYLVIPIMYWVKVESTDEKQKEELNKHSFILTYDFDELASGSTELVLNLNHVIKDGSEETVTRDKYTSTYKAYNLSSVIYAFKQATGVEPTKIKVNAKTNSSKNSLDGAANSTWSETLKTN
;
A
#
# COMPACT_ATOMS: atom_id res chain seq x y z
N MET A 1 18.54 1.27 -29.53
CA MET A 1 18.40 1.36 -28.06
C MET A 1 17.26 2.31 -27.76
N LYS A 2 16.08 1.77 -27.45
CA LYS A 2 14.91 2.58 -27.09
C LYS A 2 15.15 3.05 -25.65
N GLN A 3 15.33 4.35 -25.44
CA GLN A 3 15.38 4.94 -24.11
C GLN A 3 14.03 4.69 -23.42
N MET A 4 13.94 3.63 -22.62
CA MET A 4 12.85 3.45 -21.68
C MET A 4 13.04 4.51 -20.60
N LYS A 5 12.16 5.51 -20.62
CA LYS A 5 12.06 6.50 -19.56
C LYS A 5 11.69 5.73 -18.29
N PHE A 6 12.64 5.59 -17.38
CA PHE A 6 12.34 5.19 -16.01
C PHE A 6 11.37 6.22 -15.46
N LEU A 7 10.09 5.86 -15.44
CA LEU A 7 9.18 6.42 -14.48
C LEU A 7 9.66 5.88 -13.13
N LEU A 8 10.67 6.56 -12.56
CA LEU A 8 10.60 6.90 -11.16
C LEU A 8 9.15 7.33 -10.98
N VAL A 9 8.34 6.46 -10.37
CA VAL A 9 7.04 6.86 -9.86
C VAL A 9 7.39 7.79 -8.70
N ALA A 10 7.89 8.99 -9.03
CA ALA A 10 7.45 10.19 -8.38
C ALA A 10 5.95 10.08 -8.49
N LEU A 11 5.35 9.50 -7.45
CA LEU A 11 3.93 9.59 -7.18
C LEU A 11 3.64 11.05 -7.48
N MET A 12 2.93 11.31 -8.57
CA MET A 12 2.47 12.65 -8.84
C MET A 12 1.76 13.04 -7.57
N THR A 13 2.42 13.91 -6.82
CA THR A 13 1.82 14.72 -5.80
C THR A 13 0.59 15.27 -6.47
N VAL A 14 -0.58 14.86 -5.97
CA VAL A 14 -1.87 15.32 -6.50
C VAL A 14 -2.24 14.72 -7.87
N LEU A 15 -2.62 13.44 -7.90
CA LEU A 15 -4.00 13.20 -8.34
C LEU A 15 -4.84 13.21 -7.07
N MET A 16 -5.18 14.43 -6.61
CA MET A 16 -6.39 14.63 -5.82
C MET A 16 -7.48 13.80 -6.49
N GLY A 17 -8.38 13.23 -5.69
CA GLY A 17 -9.66 12.68 -6.12
C GLY A 17 -10.56 13.75 -6.73
N MET A 18 -10.06 14.48 -7.71
CA MET A 18 -10.86 15.10 -8.74
C MET A 18 -11.29 13.93 -9.63
N SER A 19 -12.41 13.32 -9.26
CA SER A 19 -13.45 13.18 -10.28
C SER A 19 -13.58 14.58 -10.90
N VAL A 20 -12.85 14.83 -11.98
CA VAL A 20 -13.15 15.97 -12.84
C VAL A 20 -14.49 15.61 -13.49
N THR A 21 -15.58 15.83 -12.76
CA THR A 21 -16.80 16.28 -13.42
C THR A 21 -16.41 17.62 -14.03
N SER A 22 -15.88 17.58 -15.25
CA SER A 22 -15.47 18.75 -16.00
C SER A 22 -16.72 19.57 -16.33
N CYS A 23 -17.16 20.41 -15.40
CA CYS A 23 -18.05 21.52 -15.71
C CYS A 23 -17.21 22.73 -16.12
N MET A 24 -16.42 22.60 -17.20
CA MET A 24 -15.76 23.74 -17.85
C MET A 24 -15.81 23.54 -19.36
N ASN A 25 -16.88 24.09 -19.96
CA ASN A 25 -17.10 24.41 -21.37
C ASN A 25 -16.18 23.74 -22.42
N GLY A 26 -16.74 22.76 -23.14
CA GLY A 26 -16.24 22.27 -24.43
C GLY A 26 -15.95 20.78 -24.39
N ASP A 27 -16.89 19.99 -24.90
CA ASP A 27 -16.93 18.52 -24.95
C ASP A 27 -17.07 17.83 -23.59
N ASP A 28 -18.19 17.13 -23.38
CA ASP A 28 -18.37 16.24 -22.23
C ASP A 28 -17.28 15.16 -22.29
N ASN A 29 -16.22 15.30 -21.50
CA ASN A 29 -15.24 14.22 -21.36
C ASN A 29 -15.88 13.11 -20.52
N THR A 30 -16.44 12.11 -21.18
CA THR A 30 -17.13 10.99 -20.55
C THR A 30 -16.16 9.94 -20.00
N ILE A 31 -14.86 10.07 -20.28
CA ILE A 31 -13.85 9.11 -19.83
C ILE A 31 -13.49 9.38 -18.37
N TYR A 32 -13.89 8.46 -17.49
CA TYR A 32 -13.40 8.40 -16.13
C TYR A 32 -12.03 7.72 -16.10
N THR A 33 -11.11 8.27 -15.31
CA THR A 33 -9.82 7.65 -14.98
C THR A 33 -9.59 7.74 -13.47
N GLY A 34 -9.15 6.66 -12.85
CA GLY A 34 -8.82 6.69 -11.42
C GLY A 34 -7.99 5.51 -10.93
N PRO A 35 -7.43 5.60 -9.71
CA PRO A 35 -6.76 4.49 -9.07
C PRO A 35 -7.76 3.46 -8.53
N ALA A 36 -7.33 2.21 -8.43
CA ALA A 36 -8.04 1.14 -7.75
C ALA A 36 -7.13 0.48 -6.71
N PHE A 37 -7.67 0.26 -5.51
CA PHE A 37 -7.16 -0.70 -4.54
C PHE A 37 -8.17 -1.85 -4.49
N ALA A 38 -7.83 -2.97 -5.11
CA ALA A 38 -8.83 -3.97 -5.46
C ALA A 38 -8.31 -5.40 -5.25
N LYS A 39 -9.17 -6.27 -4.73
CA LYS A 39 -8.87 -7.69 -4.49
C LYS A 39 -9.07 -8.47 -5.77
N CYS A 40 -8.08 -9.23 -6.22
CA CYS A 40 -8.23 -10.10 -7.38
C CYS A 40 -9.17 -11.28 -7.03
N THR A 41 -10.26 -11.45 -7.80
CA THR A 41 -11.29 -12.47 -7.56
C THR A 41 -11.40 -13.50 -8.68
N ASN A 42 -10.92 -13.18 -9.88
CA ASN A 42 -10.92 -14.09 -11.02
C ASN A 42 -9.74 -13.77 -11.95
N TYR A 43 -9.23 -14.79 -12.65
CA TYR A 43 -8.12 -14.67 -13.61
C TYR A 43 -8.59 -14.38 -15.04
N PHE A 44 -9.72 -14.95 -15.46
CA PHE A 44 -10.19 -14.80 -16.83
C PHE A 44 -11.73 -14.71 -16.93
N PRO A 45 -12.29 -13.57 -17.38
CA PRO A 45 -11.59 -12.28 -17.49
C PRO A 45 -11.08 -11.84 -16.11
N ALA A 46 -9.96 -11.12 -16.06
CA ALA A 46 -9.46 -10.71 -14.74
C ALA A 46 -10.47 -9.77 -14.09
N THR A 47 -10.81 -10.08 -12.85
CA THR A 47 -11.85 -9.37 -12.12
C THR A 47 -11.29 -8.93 -10.79
N PHE A 48 -11.36 -7.63 -10.53
CA PHE A 48 -10.92 -7.03 -9.29
C PHE A 48 -12.12 -6.45 -8.53
N GLU A 49 -12.26 -6.80 -7.26
CA GLU A 49 -13.34 -6.33 -6.40
C GLU A 49 -12.83 -5.16 -5.53
N LEU A 50 -13.53 -4.04 -5.56
CA LEU A 50 -13.29 -2.89 -4.69
C LEU A 50 -13.86 -3.13 -3.29
N ALA A 51 -13.42 -2.36 -2.30
CA ALA A 51 -13.88 -2.51 -0.91
C ALA A 51 -15.39 -2.31 -0.71
N ASN A 52 -16.05 -1.58 -1.63
CA ASN A 52 -17.51 -1.41 -1.64
C ASN A 52 -18.25 -2.57 -2.36
N GLY A 53 -17.54 -3.62 -2.80
CA GLY A 53 -18.08 -4.77 -3.51
C GLY A 53 -18.22 -4.60 -5.04
N GLN A 54 -18.00 -3.39 -5.59
CA GLN A 54 -18.03 -3.17 -7.04
C GLN A 54 -16.92 -3.96 -7.73
N LYS A 55 -17.23 -4.55 -8.89
CA LYS A 55 -16.28 -5.35 -9.67
C LYS A 55 -15.77 -4.58 -10.88
N LEU A 56 -14.47 -4.58 -11.08
CA LEU A 56 -13.79 -4.07 -12.27
C LEU A 56 -13.31 -5.25 -13.10
N VAL A 57 -13.90 -5.43 -14.29
CA VAL A 57 -13.56 -6.50 -15.23
C VAL A 57 -12.63 -5.92 -16.28
N VAL A 58 -11.40 -6.42 -16.32
CA VAL A 58 -10.38 -5.96 -17.27
C VAL A 58 -10.40 -6.89 -18.48
N ASN A 59 -10.91 -6.39 -19.61
CA ASN A 59 -11.06 -7.15 -20.86
C ASN A 59 -9.79 -7.10 -21.74
N GLU A 60 -8.62 -7.29 -21.12
CA GLU A 60 -7.34 -7.39 -21.82
C GLU A 60 -6.84 -8.85 -21.84
N LEU A 61 -6.40 -9.32 -23.02
CA LEU A 61 -6.18 -10.75 -23.32
C LEU A 61 -5.06 -11.42 -22.53
N SER A 62 -4.18 -10.68 -21.85
CA SER A 62 -3.08 -11.27 -21.09
C SER A 62 -2.72 -10.45 -19.87
N MET A 63 -3.19 -10.88 -18.70
CA MET A 63 -2.63 -10.51 -17.40
C MET A 63 -1.89 -11.72 -16.85
N SER A 64 -0.57 -11.75 -17.03
CA SER A 64 0.27 -12.80 -16.44
C SER A 64 0.54 -12.51 -14.97
N ASN A 65 0.52 -13.56 -14.13
CA ASN A 65 0.92 -13.54 -12.72
C ASN A 65 -0.04 -12.85 -11.74
N LEU A 66 -1.34 -12.91 -11.98
CA LEU A 66 -2.33 -12.57 -10.94
C LEU A 66 -2.45 -13.68 -9.91
N ASN A 67 -2.72 -13.32 -8.66
CA ASN A 67 -3.05 -14.24 -7.57
C ASN A 67 -4.43 -13.90 -7.01
N ILE A 68 -5.37 -14.86 -7.03
CA ILE A 68 -6.68 -14.68 -6.40
C ILE A 68 -6.50 -14.45 -4.89
N GLY A 69 -7.23 -13.47 -4.36
CA GLY A 69 -7.20 -13.09 -2.94
C GLY A 69 -6.16 -12.03 -2.59
N GLU A 70 -5.19 -11.74 -3.48
CA GLU A 70 -4.26 -10.63 -3.27
C GLU A 70 -4.89 -9.27 -3.59
N ILE A 71 -4.38 -8.24 -2.93
CA ILE A 71 -4.77 -6.85 -3.17
C ILE A 71 -3.82 -6.25 -4.20
N TYR A 72 -4.39 -5.59 -5.20
CA TYR A 72 -3.68 -4.94 -6.30
C TYR A 72 -3.93 -3.44 -6.31
N PHE A 73 -2.92 -2.71 -6.79
CA PHE A 73 -3.01 -1.30 -7.17
C PHE A 73 -2.82 -1.13 -8.68
N PHE A 74 -3.69 -0.35 -9.32
CA PHE A 74 -3.58 0.03 -10.74
C PHE A 74 -4.42 1.27 -11.04
N TYR A 75 -4.22 1.84 -12.23
CA TYR A 75 -5.09 2.88 -12.78
C TYR A 75 -5.96 2.28 -13.88
N TYR A 76 -7.24 2.61 -13.85
CA TYR A 76 -8.20 2.15 -14.84
C TYR A 76 -8.96 3.32 -15.44
N GLN A 77 -9.57 3.07 -16.60
CA GLN A 77 -10.48 4.00 -17.23
C GLN A 77 -11.72 3.28 -17.76
N PHE A 78 -12.83 4.01 -17.87
CA PHE A 78 -14.03 3.56 -18.56
C PHE A 78 -14.84 4.77 -19.06
N ASP A 79 -15.74 4.54 -20.01
CA ASP A 79 -16.60 5.57 -20.57
C ASP A 79 -17.95 5.62 -19.83
N THR A 80 -18.21 6.72 -19.13
CA THR A 80 -19.45 6.95 -18.37
C THR A 80 -20.69 7.09 -19.27
N ALA A 81 -20.53 7.37 -20.57
CA ALA A 81 -21.63 7.36 -21.52
C ALA A 81 -22.04 5.93 -21.95
N GLN A 82 -21.16 4.95 -21.79
CA GLN A 82 -21.42 3.54 -22.14
C GLN A 82 -21.94 2.74 -20.95
N GLN A 83 -21.50 3.08 -19.74
CA GLN A 83 -21.91 2.39 -18.51
C GLN A 83 -21.97 3.37 -17.32
N PRO A 84 -23.00 3.30 -16.46
CA PRO A 84 -23.05 4.11 -15.25
C PRO A 84 -21.91 3.76 -14.29
N GLY A 85 -21.18 4.76 -13.77
CA GLY A 85 -20.05 4.53 -12.86
C GLY A 85 -20.41 3.85 -11.53
N ASN A 86 -21.68 3.83 -11.14
CA ASN A 86 -22.19 3.13 -9.97
C ASN A 86 -22.69 1.70 -10.26
N SER A 87 -22.45 1.17 -11.47
CA SER A 87 -22.82 -0.21 -11.83
C SER A 87 -22.09 -1.20 -10.91
N GLN A 88 -22.77 -2.28 -10.52
CA GLN A 88 -22.16 -3.33 -9.67
C GLN A 88 -20.92 -3.96 -10.32
N THR A 89 -20.88 -3.99 -11.65
CA THR A 89 -19.76 -4.45 -12.45
C THR A 89 -19.49 -3.41 -13.53
N LEU A 90 -18.21 -3.05 -13.70
CA LEU A 90 -17.72 -2.16 -14.73
C LEU A 90 -16.74 -2.91 -15.62
N ASP A 91 -16.90 -2.81 -16.93
CA ASP A 91 -15.89 -3.21 -17.89
C ASP A 91 -14.88 -2.06 -18.04
N VAL A 92 -13.62 -2.29 -17.72
CA VAL A 92 -12.59 -1.25 -17.67
C VAL A 92 -11.38 -1.63 -18.53
N THR A 93 -10.60 -0.61 -18.91
CA THR A 93 -9.27 -0.80 -19.51
C THR A 93 -8.19 -0.23 -18.60
N LEU A 94 -6.96 -0.71 -18.74
CA LEU A 94 -5.84 -0.22 -17.95
C LEU A 94 -5.39 1.13 -18.50
N TYR A 95 -5.40 2.16 -17.65
CA TYR A 95 -5.04 3.52 -18.06
C TYR A 95 -3.54 3.62 -18.32
N ALA A 96 -3.17 4.26 -19.43
CA ALA A 96 -1.78 4.56 -19.82
C ALA A 96 -0.81 3.36 -19.79
N GLY A 97 -1.32 2.14 -20.04
CA GLY A 97 -0.51 0.92 -19.99
C GLY A 97 -0.07 0.53 -18.57
N SER A 98 -0.77 1.01 -17.54
CA SER A 98 -0.52 0.57 -16.17
C SER A 98 -0.73 -0.95 -16.06
N THR A 99 0.02 -1.60 -15.18
CA THR A 99 -0.10 -3.02 -14.90
C THR A 99 -0.56 -3.21 -13.46
N PRO A 100 -1.60 -4.02 -13.19
CA PRO A 100 -1.95 -4.44 -11.83
C PRO A 100 -0.72 -4.94 -11.09
N THR A 101 -0.36 -4.22 -10.02
CA THR A 101 0.77 -4.56 -9.16
C THR A 101 0.23 -5.08 -7.83
N SER A 102 0.64 -6.29 -7.43
CA SER A 102 0.28 -6.82 -6.12
C SER A 102 0.93 -5.95 -5.04
N ILE A 103 0.10 -5.49 -4.12
CA ILE A 103 0.52 -4.70 -2.95
C ILE A 103 0.34 -5.50 -1.66
N SER A 104 -0.11 -6.75 -1.72
CA SER A 104 -0.15 -7.63 -0.56
C SER A 104 1.23 -7.69 0.10
N ALA A 105 1.26 -7.54 1.42
CA ALA A 105 2.48 -7.77 2.20
C ALA A 105 2.93 -9.23 2.01
N LYS A 106 4.25 -9.43 1.91
CA LYS A 106 4.83 -10.78 1.86
C LYS A 106 4.58 -11.46 3.21
N SER A 107 4.59 -12.79 3.23
CA SER A 107 4.46 -13.55 4.49
C SER A 107 5.53 -13.21 5.53
N THR A 108 6.68 -12.68 5.10
CA THR A 108 7.80 -12.23 5.95
C THR A 108 7.72 -10.76 6.35
N GLU A 109 6.61 -10.07 6.05
CA GLU A 109 6.40 -8.66 6.36
C GLU A 109 5.30 -8.46 7.43
N GLY A 110 4.80 -9.55 8.02
CA GLY A 110 3.85 -9.51 9.13
C GLY A 110 2.38 -9.29 8.72
N PRO A 111 1.48 -9.08 9.71
CA PRO A 111 1.76 -8.85 11.13
C PRO A 111 2.47 -10.00 11.86
N GLU A 112 3.54 -9.71 12.60
CA GLU A 112 4.28 -10.69 13.42
C GLU A 112 4.69 -10.14 14.79
N LYS A 113 5.08 -11.01 15.74
CA LYS A 113 5.55 -10.55 17.05
C LYS A 113 6.89 -9.82 16.93
N ALA A 114 7.06 -8.73 17.67
CA ALA A 114 8.31 -7.98 17.71
C ALA A 114 9.49 -8.85 18.18
N ALA A 115 10.63 -8.70 17.52
CA ALA A 115 11.89 -9.40 17.80
C ALA A 115 13.08 -8.63 17.21
N ASP A 116 14.30 -8.88 17.70
CA ASP A 116 15.52 -8.15 17.31
C ASP A 116 15.73 -8.08 15.78
N TYR A 117 15.39 -9.14 15.04
CA TYR A 117 15.61 -9.18 13.58
C TYR A 117 14.62 -8.34 12.77
N ASN A 118 13.50 -7.92 13.37
CA ASN A 118 12.44 -7.17 12.71
C ASN A 118 12.30 -5.73 13.24
N GLU A 119 13.27 -5.27 14.02
CA GLU A 119 13.41 -3.86 14.39
C GLU A 119 13.77 -2.99 13.18
N ALA A 120 13.29 -1.75 13.18
CA ALA A 120 13.61 -0.81 12.11
C ALA A 120 15.13 -0.57 12.05
N THR A 121 15.71 -0.70 10.85
CA THR A 121 17.12 -0.34 10.58
C THR A 121 17.23 0.97 9.80
N ALA A 122 16.12 1.46 9.26
CA ALA A 122 16.02 2.72 8.54
C ALA A 122 14.70 3.44 8.89
N PRO A 123 14.66 4.78 8.77
CA PRO A 123 13.41 5.52 8.87
C PRO A 123 12.62 5.42 7.56
N LEU A 124 11.31 5.66 7.63
CA LEU A 124 10.54 6.09 6.48
C LEU A 124 10.88 7.55 6.13
N TYR A 125 10.70 7.95 4.87
CA TYR A 125 10.84 9.36 4.48
C TYR A 125 9.77 10.21 5.18
N THR A 126 8.52 9.76 5.09
CA THR A 126 7.37 10.31 5.80
C THR A 126 6.32 9.22 6.04
N PHE A 127 5.41 9.45 6.98
CA PHE A 127 4.29 8.58 7.30
C PHE A 127 3.17 9.41 7.93
N ASN A 128 1.95 9.30 7.39
CA ASN A 128 0.79 10.02 7.89
C ASN A 128 1.02 11.54 8.03
N SER A 129 1.74 12.15 7.08
CA SER A 129 1.97 13.60 7.04
C SER A 129 0.83 14.36 6.38
N ASP A 130 0.10 13.68 5.49
CA ASP A 130 -1.00 14.21 4.70
C ASP A 130 -1.86 13.04 4.17
N THR A 131 -2.93 13.35 3.46
CA THR A 131 -3.90 12.37 2.95
C THR A 131 -3.29 11.36 1.97
N SER A 132 -2.21 11.68 1.27
CA SER A 132 -1.56 10.77 0.31
C SER A 132 -0.65 9.73 0.99
N THR A 133 -0.32 9.95 2.26
CA THR A 133 0.55 9.07 3.06
C THR A 133 -0.19 8.42 4.23
N GLN A 134 -1.52 8.56 4.24
CA GLN A 134 -2.38 8.06 5.30
C GLN A 134 -2.75 6.59 5.04
N PRO A 135 -2.53 5.69 6.02
CA PRO A 135 -3.09 4.34 5.97
C PRO A 135 -4.62 4.32 5.95
N GLY A 136 -5.19 3.18 5.57
CA GLY A 136 -6.63 2.93 5.70
C GLY A 136 -6.97 1.45 5.78
N ILE A 137 -8.13 1.14 6.36
CA ILE A 137 -8.68 -0.22 6.37
C ILE A 137 -9.55 -0.45 5.13
N LEU A 138 -9.21 -1.49 4.36
CA LEU A 138 -9.99 -1.96 3.21
C LEU A 138 -10.49 -3.40 3.44
N PHE A 139 -11.64 -3.72 2.85
CA PHE A 139 -12.28 -5.04 2.94
C PHE A 139 -12.48 -5.53 4.39
N ASP A 140 -12.62 -4.60 5.34
CA ASP A 140 -12.76 -4.85 6.79
C ASP A 140 -11.63 -5.67 7.44
N GLN A 141 -10.56 -6.01 6.71
CA GLN A 141 -9.51 -6.92 7.18
C GLN A 141 -8.09 -6.56 6.72
N TYR A 142 -7.93 -5.65 5.75
CA TYR A 142 -6.62 -5.25 5.24
C TYR A 142 -6.26 -3.83 5.68
N LEU A 143 -5.13 -3.69 6.36
CA LEU A 143 -4.48 -2.39 6.55
C LEU A 143 -3.64 -2.09 5.32
N VAL A 144 -4.05 -1.10 4.53
CA VAL A 144 -3.30 -0.62 3.37
C VAL A 144 -2.50 0.61 3.78
N ILE A 145 -1.19 0.56 3.60
CA ILE A 145 -0.25 1.61 3.97
C ILE A 145 0.47 2.14 2.73
N PRO A 146 0.35 3.43 2.40
CA PRO A 146 1.29 4.12 1.52
C PRO A 146 2.62 4.31 2.25
N ILE A 147 3.71 3.83 1.65
CA ILE A 147 5.04 3.84 2.26
C ILE A 147 5.96 4.70 1.40
N MET A 148 6.41 5.82 1.95
CA MET A 148 7.46 6.65 1.35
C MET A 148 8.79 6.41 2.05
N TYR A 149 9.82 6.08 1.31
CA TYR A 149 11.09 5.63 1.88
C TYR A 149 12.29 6.05 1.04
N TRP A 150 13.44 6.14 1.69
CA TRP A 150 14.71 6.45 1.06
C TRP A 150 15.22 5.26 0.24
N VAL A 151 15.72 5.53 -0.96
CA VAL A 151 16.21 4.53 -1.91
C VAL A 151 17.47 5.04 -2.61
N LYS A 152 18.34 4.12 -3.02
CA LYS A 152 19.40 4.43 -3.98
C LYS A 152 18.84 4.35 -5.40
N VAL A 153 19.13 5.36 -6.21
CA VAL A 153 18.83 5.30 -7.65
C VAL A 153 19.97 4.57 -8.35
N GLU A 154 19.62 3.48 -9.01
CA GLU A 154 20.58 2.63 -9.72
C GLU A 154 20.59 2.93 -11.23
N SER A 155 21.66 2.54 -11.90
CA SER A 155 21.86 2.87 -13.32
C SER A 155 21.11 1.96 -14.31
N THR A 156 20.57 0.84 -13.85
CA THR A 156 19.82 -0.12 -14.68
C THR A 156 18.57 -0.64 -13.98
N ASP A 157 17.64 -1.21 -14.75
CA ASP A 157 16.36 -1.74 -14.26
C ASP A 157 16.58 -2.91 -13.30
N GLU A 158 17.52 -3.79 -13.66
CA GLU A 158 17.88 -4.97 -12.88
C GLU A 158 18.45 -4.56 -11.52
N LYS A 159 19.40 -3.63 -11.51
CA LYS A 159 19.98 -3.10 -10.27
C LYS A 159 18.97 -2.33 -9.44
N GLN A 160 18.08 -1.56 -10.07
CA GLN A 160 17.03 -0.85 -9.35
C GLN A 160 16.07 -1.84 -8.67
N LYS A 161 15.72 -2.95 -9.33
CA LYS A 161 14.91 -4.02 -8.73
C LYS A 161 15.64 -4.70 -7.58
N GLU A 162 16.94 -4.99 -7.74
CA GLU A 162 17.78 -5.53 -6.65
C GLU A 162 17.80 -4.60 -5.44
N GLU A 163 17.98 -3.30 -5.65
CA GLU A 163 17.93 -2.30 -4.59
C GLU A 163 16.56 -2.28 -3.90
N LEU A 164 15.46 -2.17 -4.65
CA LEU A 164 14.10 -2.18 -4.10
C LEU A 164 13.81 -3.45 -3.30
N ASN A 165 14.37 -4.59 -3.69
CA ASN A 165 14.20 -5.87 -3.00
C ASN A 165 14.93 -5.95 -1.65
N LYS A 166 15.86 -5.04 -1.34
CA LYS A 166 16.52 -4.96 -0.02
C LYS A 166 15.61 -4.35 1.04
N HIS A 167 14.61 -3.57 0.63
CA HIS A 167 13.67 -2.90 1.51
C HIS A 167 12.54 -3.84 1.90
N SER A 168 12.38 -4.06 3.21
CA SER A 168 11.26 -4.79 3.80
C SER A 168 10.51 -3.85 4.74
N PHE A 169 9.18 -3.93 4.72
CA PHE A 169 8.32 -3.13 5.59
C PHE A 169 7.53 -4.08 6.48
N ILE A 170 8.05 -4.32 7.67
CA ILE A 170 7.57 -5.37 8.56
C ILE A 170 6.61 -4.75 9.57
N LEU A 171 5.39 -5.27 9.64
CA LEU A 171 4.39 -4.84 10.61
C LEU A 171 4.50 -5.75 11.84
N THR A 172 4.78 -5.17 13.01
CA THR A 172 4.98 -5.94 14.24
C THR A 172 4.00 -5.56 15.34
N TYR A 173 3.80 -6.46 16.29
CA TYR A 173 3.02 -6.26 17.50
C TYR A 173 3.74 -6.84 18.71
N ASP A 174 3.38 -6.38 19.90
CA ASP A 174 3.78 -7.01 21.17
C ASP A 174 2.59 -6.98 22.14
N PHE A 175 2.24 -8.15 22.65
CA PHE A 175 1.09 -8.35 23.53
C PHE A 175 1.50 -8.83 24.93
N ASP A 176 2.80 -8.93 25.23
CA ASP A 176 3.29 -9.51 26.48
C ASP A 176 2.84 -8.72 27.73
N GLU A 177 2.59 -7.42 27.57
CA GLU A 177 2.17 -6.52 28.65
C GLU A 177 0.70 -6.03 28.51
N LEU A 178 -0.11 -6.63 27.64
CA LEU A 178 -1.51 -6.19 27.47
C LEU A 178 -2.41 -6.63 28.63
N ALA A 179 -3.16 -5.67 29.18
CA ALA A 179 -4.19 -5.96 30.16
C ALA A 179 -5.43 -6.60 29.50
N SER A 180 -6.12 -7.49 30.22
CA SER A 180 -7.43 -7.98 29.80
C SER A 180 -8.42 -6.83 29.62
N GLY A 181 -9.24 -6.91 28.57
CA GLY A 181 -10.18 -5.86 28.17
C GLY A 181 -9.56 -4.70 27.39
N SER A 182 -8.26 -4.73 27.09
CA SER A 182 -7.64 -3.74 26.20
C SER A 182 -8.31 -3.78 24.82
N THR A 183 -8.59 -2.61 24.25
CA THR A 183 -9.31 -2.48 22.96
C THR A 183 -8.50 -1.77 21.86
N GLU A 184 -7.30 -1.25 22.17
CA GLU A 184 -6.41 -0.63 21.20
C GLU A 184 -5.35 -1.64 20.75
N LEU A 185 -5.40 -2.04 19.47
CA LEU A 185 -4.37 -2.82 18.82
C LEU A 185 -3.26 -1.88 18.34
N VAL A 186 -2.10 -1.95 18.99
CA VAL A 186 -0.91 -1.17 18.61
C VAL A 186 0.01 -2.03 17.72
N LEU A 187 0.34 -1.49 16.55
CA LEU A 187 1.25 -2.07 15.58
C LEU A 187 2.41 -1.10 15.32
N ASN A 188 3.58 -1.64 14.94
CA ASN A 188 4.74 -0.85 14.52
C ASN A 188 5.13 -1.24 13.10
N LEU A 189 5.23 -0.25 12.21
CA LEU A 189 5.73 -0.41 10.86
C LEU A 189 7.24 -0.15 10.85
N ASN A 190 8.00 -1.23 10.71
CA ASN A 190 9.46 -1.20 10.74
C ASN A 190 10.02 -1.27 9.31
N HIS A 191 10.79 -0.25 8.93
CA HIS A 191 11.54 -0.25 7.69
C HIS A 191 12.90 -0.91 7.92
N VAL A 192 13.06 -2.09 7.33
CA VAL A 192 14.26 -2.93 7.47
C VAL A 192 14.95 -3.02 6.12
N ILE A 193 16.17 -2.51 6.06
CA ILE A 193 17.04 -2.64 4.89
C ILE A 193 18.05 -3.73 5.16
N LYS A 194 18.09 -4.73 4.28
CA LYS A 194 19.10 -5.81 4.28
C LYS A 194 20.20 -5.47 3.28
N ASP A 195 21.19 -4.73 3.73
CA ASP A 195 22.42 -4.53 2.95
C ASP A 195 23.38 -5.72 3.14
N GLY A 196 24.17 -6.00 2.10
CA GLY A 196 25.32 -6.91 2.22
C GLY A 196 26.40 -6.33 3.14
N SER A 197 27.36 -7.17 3.54
CA SER A 197 28.42 -6.79 4.50
C SER A 197 29.47 -5.80 3.98
N GLU A 198 29.34 -5.30 2.75
CA GLU A 198 30.37 -4.48 2.11
C GLU A 198 29.79 -3.19 1.53
N GLU A 199 30.33 -2.08 2.03
CA GLU A 199 30.08 -0.66 1.71
C GLU A 199 28.85 0.03 2.31
N THR A 200 29.10 1.23 2.83
CA THR A 200 28.06 2.18 3.27
C THR A 200 27.27 2.65 2.04
N VAL A 201 26.06 2.13 1.87
CA VAL A 201 25.16 2.52 0.77
C VAL A 201 24.50 3.87 1.10
N THR A 202 24.73 4.88 0.25
CA THR A 202 24.03 6.17 0.36
C THR A 202 22.68 6.11 -0.35
N ARG A 203 21.61 6.44 0.38
CA ARG A 203 20.23 6.56 -0.11
C ARG A 203 19.74 7.98 0.14
N ASP A 204 19.74 8.81 -0.90
CA ASP A 204 19.44 10.25 -0.83
C ASP A 204 18.24 10.67 -1.68
N LYS A 205 17.59 9.72 -2.35
CA LYS A 205 16.31 9.90 -3.05
C LYS A 205 15.22 9.16 -2.30
N TYR A 206 13.97 9.56 -2.52
CA TYR A 206 12.82 8.84 -1.99
C TYR A 206 11.97 8.28 -3.12
N THR A 207 11.27 7.21 -2.82
CA THR A 207 10.25 6.60 -3.67
C THR A 207 9.07 6.16 -2.79
N SER A 208 8.04 5.61 -3.41
CA SER A 208 6.82 5.17 -2.74
C SER A 208 6.39 3.78 -3.19
N THR A 209 5.78 3.04 -2.28
CA THR A 209 5.07 1.79 -2.57
C THR A 209 3.81 1.70 -1.70
N TYR A 210 2.95 0.73 -1.97
CA TYR A 210 1.85 0.38 -1.07
C TYR A 210 2.08 -1.02 -0.50
N LYS A 211 1.61 -1.24 0.74
CA LYS A 211 1.55 -2.56 1.36
C LYS A 211 0.18 -2.79 2.00
N ALA A 212 -0.42 -3.93 1.71
CA ALA A 212 -1.69 -4.39 2.25
C ALA A 212 -1.43 -5.56 3.21
N TYR A 213 -1.60 -5.33 4.50
CA TYR A 213 -1.40 -6.33 5.55
C TYR A 213 -2.75 -6.94 5.93
N ASN A 214 -2.87 -8.27 5.85
CA ASN A 214 -4.05 -8.96 6.37
C ASN A 214 -3.98 -8.98 7.90
N LEU A 215 -4.99 -8.41 8.55
CA LEU A 215 -5.05 -8.26 10.01
C LEU A 215 -5.73 -9.43 10.73
N SER A 216 -6.32 -10.40 10.03
CA SER A 216 -7.11 -11.47 10.64
C SER A 216 -6.34 -12.23 11.73
N SER A 217 -5.07 -12.55 11.47
CA SER A 217 -4.23 -13.29 12.43
C SER A 217 -3.91 -12.49 13.69
N VAL A 218 -3.56 -11.20 13.54
CA VAL A 218 -3.21 -10.35 14.68
C VAL A 218 -4.44 -9.93 15.48
N ILE A 219 -5.59 -9.71 14.84
CA ILE A 219 -6.87 -9.48 15.54
C ILE A 219 -7.24 -10.71 16.37
N TYR A 220 -7.08 -11.92 15.81
CA TYR A 220 -7.31 -13.15 16.56
C TYR A 220 -6.35 -13.27 17.75
N ALA A 221 -5.04 -13.07 17.53
CA ALA A 221 -4.04 -13.13 18.60
C ALA A 221 -4.31 -12.08 19.70
N PHE A 222 -4.73 -10.86 19.32
CA PHE A 222 -5.11 -9.81 20.24
C PHE A 222 -6.30 -10.25 21.10
N LYS A 223 -7.36 -10.81 20.49
CA LYS A 223 -8.53 -11.34 21.21
C LYS A 223 -8.16 -12.45 22.19
N GLN A 224 -7.21 -13.32 21.84
CA GLN A 224 -6.72 -14.34 22.77
C GLN A 224 -5.98 -13.72 23.97
N ALA A 225 -5.21 -12.66 23.75
CA ALA A 225 -4.46 -11.98 24.81
C ALA A 225 -5.36 -11.13 25.73
N THR A 226 -6.36 -10.43 25.17
CA THR A 226 -7.14 -9.43 25.92
C THR A 226 -8.54 -9.93 26.31
N GLY A 227 -9.08 -10.93 25.61
CA GLY A 227 -10.45 -11.41 25.75
C GLY A 227 -11.48 -10.67 24.90
N VAL A 228 -11.09 -9.62 24.18
CA VAL A 228 -11.98 -8.79 23.34
C VAL A 228 -11.34 -8.46 22.00
N GLU A 229 -12.16 -8.23 20.98
CA GLU A 229 -11.66 -7.73 19.69
C GLU A 229 -11.26 -6.25 19.81
N PRO A 230 -10.25 -5.79 19.04
CA PRO A 230 -9.86 -4.40 19.08
C PRO A 230 -10.95 -3.51 18.48
N THR A 231 -11.19 -2.36 19.09
CA THR A 231 -12.08 -1.32 18.56
C THR A 231 -11.31 -0.19 17.89
N LYS A 232 -9.99 -0.16 18.05
CA LYS A 232 -9.10 0.85 17.50
C LYS A 232 -7.78 0.23 17.08
N ILE A 233 -7.26 0.65 15.95
CA ILE A 233 -5.90 0.32 15.50
C ILE A 233 -5.04 1.58 15.59
N LYS A 234 -3.81 1.40 16.05
CA LYS A 234 -2.76 2.41 16.05
C LYS A 234 -1.54 1.84 15.36
N VAL A 235 -0.98 2.56 14.41
CA VAL A 235 0.25 2.18 13.69
C VAL A 235 1.30 3.24 13.95
N ASN A 236 2.44 2.85 14.50
CA ASN A 236 3.59 3.73 14.70
C ASN A 236 4.66 3.45 13.65
N ALA A 237 5.39 4.48 13.24
CA ALA A 237 6.55 4.35 12.37
C ALA A 237 7.63 5.36 12.76
N LYS A 238 8.90 5.02 12.49
CA LYS A 238 10.02 5.96 12.57
C LYS A 238 10.15 6.72 11.25
N THR A 239 10.21 8.05 11.29
CA THR A 239 10.28 8.90 10.09
C THR A 239 11.43 9.88 10.16
N ASN A 240 12.10 10.13 9.04
CA ASN A 240 13.13 11.15 8.89
C ASN A 240 13.13 11.66 7.45
N SER A 241 12.65 12.88 7.23
CA SER A 241 12.57 13.51 5.92
C SER A 241 13.86 14.20 5.47
N SER A 242 14.90 14.21 6.33
CA SER A 242 16.20 14.83 6.02
C SER A 242 17.27 13.83 5.58
N LYS A 243 17.25 12.59 6.09
CA LYS A 243 18.26 11.57 5.78
C LYS A 243 17.76 10.14 6.02
N ASN A 244 18.38 9.17 5.33
CA ASN A 244 18.19 7.75 5.59
C ASN A 244 18.94 7.27 6.85
N SER A 245 18.57 7.80 8.02
CA SER A 245 19.15 7.41 9.30
C SER A 245 18.13 7.55 10.43
N LEU A 246 18.16 6.59 11.35
CA LEU A 246 17.34 6.63 12.56
C LEU A 246 17.79 7.71 13.55
N ASP A 247 19.02 8.21 13.41
CA ASP A 247 19.49 9.37 14.16
C ASP A 247 18.64 10.61 13.86
N GLY A 248 18.01 11.15 14.91
CA GLY A 248 17.05 12.26 14.81
C GLY A 248 15.70 11.88 14.19
N ALA A 249 15.38 10.60 14.01
CA ALA A 249 14.08 10.18 13.49
C ALA A 249 12.95 10.47 14.49
N ALA A 250 11.84 10.98 13.98
CA ALA A 250 10.62 11.22 14.74
C ALA A 250 9.76 9.94 14.84
N ASN A 251 8.92 9.86 15.87
CA ASN A 251 7.84 8.89 15.94
C ASN A 251 6.60 9.49 15.28
N SER A 252 6.11 8.84 14.24
CA SER A 252 4.86 9.19 13.57
C SER A 252 3.81 8.12 13.85
N THR A 253 2.57 8.54 14.03
CA THR A 253 1.46 7.66 14.40
C THR A 253 0.27 7.92 13.50
N TRP A 254 -0.39 6.85 13.09
CA TRP A 254 -1.73 6.86 12.53
C TRP A 254 -2.66 6.03 13.41
N SER A 255 -3.95 6.37 13.45
CA SER A 255 -4.94 5.54 14.13
C SER A 255 -6.31 5.66 13.49
N GLU A 256 -7.07 4.57 13.54
CA GLU A 256 -8.46 4.50 13.07
C GLU A 256 -9.32 3.72 14.07
N THR A 257 -10.55 4.16 14.25
CA THR A 257 -11.56 3.40 15.02
C THR A 257 -12.18 2.38 14.07
N LEU A 258 -12.12 1.11 14.44
CA LEU A 258 -12.72 0.04 13.66
C LEU A 258 -14.25 0.10 13.80
N LYS A 259 -14.96 -0.15 12.70
CA LYS A 259 -16.40 -0.34 12.74
C LYS A 259 -16.68 -1.64 13.50
N THR A 260 -17.32 -1.53 14.66
CA THR A 260 -17.86 -2.67 15.38
C THR A 260 -19.16 -3.10 14.70
N ASN A 261 -19.24 -4.37 14.31
CA ASN A 261 -20.49 -4.99 13.87
C ASN A 261 -21.45 -5.20 15.04
#